data_AF-A0A7V1RJT2-F1
#
_entry.id   AF-A0A7V1RJT2-F1
#
_cell.length_a   1.000
_cell.length_b   1.000
_cell.length_c   1.000
_cell.angle_alpha   90.00
_cell.angle_beta   90.00
_cell.angle_gamma   90.00
#
_symmetry.space_group_name_H-M   'P 1'
#
loop_
_entity.id
_entity.type
_entity.pdbx_description
1 polymer ?
#
loop_
_entity_poly.entity_id
_entity_poly.type
_entity_poly.pdbx_seq_one_letter_code
_entity_poly.pdbx_strand_id
1 'polypeptide(L)'
;MLDPRRPSAEGAPWLELGLRDLASLVGPGDLEACAARPAETPVLVAPHLDAWARTSPPPDPDQPVEPFLHGLDRGAAEVSICWRTALPSLEAWRAELDALPVREEERVEVPLWAARRFLRGLPLGPLADLEGMVEPAEGEAGWGIAAVVQRVDGTVERLSDPEALRPGDTVIVDPSAGGHDPWGWTGAPGMVPDVADLVPRRLPVIRVRPGVLAWATGEEPAAFRSRLMQPESSRQDLAEGLLQEALAGARAREDADPVLRHWADHAERMLRLLTEGRATVKAPGGRDLASELGLLVQARGRAVDDRAGDEGESGTSFAPVPVPLSRHSRDVGERARVFAGLLGLSSELVRAVELAGLLHDAGKAERRFQVMLHRGDPDRLEASGVVLAKSGMDPADRATFRRARILARVPAGWRHEAASLAVAERVLEAVPDVDHELVRHLVAAHHGYARPLFPPVEDTVRVELLGVDGVVDSARSGAGTLNEAWRLLAGALGTGNVEVDHVDWRGPRRLVTLCRRYGWWGLALLEAIVRLADMAVSEEYG
;
A
#
# COMPACT_ATOMS: atom_id res chain seq x y z
N MET A 1 21.79 9.23 41.01
CA MET A 1 21.67 10.42 40.15
C MET A 1 22.92 10.43 39.28
N LEU A 2 22.82 9.87 38.07
CA LEU A 2 23.94 9.74 37.11
C LEU A 2 23.99 11.00 36.25
N ASP A 3 25.18 11.58 36.14
CA ASP A 3 25.47 12.78 35.36
C ASP A 3 25.68 12.40 33.88
N PRO A 4 24.83 12.84 32.94
CA PRO A 4 24.83 12.41 31.54
C PRO A 4 25.91 13.09 30.68
N ARG A 5 27.02 13.56 31.26
CA ARG A 5 28.10 14.27 30.54
C ARG A 5 29.49 13.63 30.66
N ARG A 6 29.59 12.36 31.04
CA ARG A 6 30.86 11.62 30.96
C ARG A 6 30.81 10.64 29.79
N PRO A 7 31.75 10.73 28.81
CA PRO A 7 31.89 9.70 27.80
C PRO A 7 32.19 8.38 28.51
N SER A 8 31.62 7.30 27.97
CA SER A 8 31.71 5.93 28.45
C SER A 8 32.96 5.66 29.26
N ALA A 9 32.80 5.33 30.55
CA ALA A 9 33.86 4.72 31.32
C ALA A 9 34.40 3.51 30.54
N GLU A 10 35.72 3.43 30.39
CA GLU A 10 36.41 2.27 29.82
C GLU A 10 35.82 0.98 30.41
N GLY A 11 35.24 0.12 29.56
CA GLY A 11 34.70 -1.18 29.96
C GLY A 11 33.18 -1.37 29.86
N ALA A 12 32.41 -0.43 29.30
CA ALA A 12 31.00 -0.69 28.99
C ALA A 12 30.88 -1.64 27.76
N PRO A 13 30.04 -2.69 27.81
CA PRO A 13 29.90 -3.67 26.71
C PRO A 13 29.08 -3.16 25.51
N TRP A 14 28.80 -1.86 25.43
CA TRP A 14 27.97 -1.25 24.38
C TRP A 14 28.62 0.05 23.92
N LEU A 15 28.58 0.29 22.60
CA LEU A 15 29.05 1.52 21.96
C LEU A 15 27.84 2.43 21.67
N GLU A 16 27.88 3.67 22.13
CA GLU A 16 26.82 4.65 21.86
C GLU A 16 27.05 5.27 20.47
N LEU A 17 26.18 4.97 19.51
CA LEU A 17 26.28 5.36 18.10
C LEU A 17 25.38 6.56 17.74
N GLY A 18 25.12 7.46 18.69
CA GLY A 18 24.41 8.69 18.37
C GLY A 18 25.18 9.53 17.34
N LEU A 19 24.51 10.22 16.41
CA LEU A 19 25.17 11.01 15.35
C LEU A 19 26.25 11.98 15.87
N ARG A 20 26.08 12.52 17.08
CA ARG A 20 27.10 13.37 17.74
C ARG A 20 28.31 12.58 18.25
N ASP A 21 28.10 11.41 18.84
CA ASP A 21 29.18 10.56 19.35
C ASP A 21 29.92 9.89 18.20
N LEU A 22 29.20 9.50 17.13
CA LEU A 22 29.78 9.05 15.87
C LEU A 22 30.73 10.09 15.28
N ALA A 23 30.34 11.38 15.27
CA ALA A 23 31.21 12.46 14.79
C ALA A 23 32.48 12.65 15.64
N SER A 24 32.49 12.18 16.90
CA SER A 24 33.68 12.21 17.75
C SER A 24 34.60 10.99 17.58
N LEU A 25 34.06 9.89 17.02
CA LEU A 25 34.76 8.63 16.78
C LEU A 25 35.32 8.50 15.35
N VAL A 26 34.87 9.35 14.43
CA VAL A 26 35.27 9.32 13.02
C VAL A 26 36.18 10.52 12.73
N GLY A 27 37.43 10.26 12.35
CA GLY A 27 38.40 11.30 11.98
C GLY A 27 38.23 11.77 10.52
N PRO A 28 38.91 12.86 10.12
CA PRO A 28 38.86 13.37 8.74
C PRO A 28 39.27 12.33 7.70
N GLY A 29 40.27 11.49 8.02
CA GLY A 29 40.74 10.42 7.13
C GLY A 29 39.76 9.25 7.03
N ASP A 30 39.01 8.96 8.09
CA ASP A 30 37.96 7.93 8.07
C ASP A 30 36.76 8.41 7.25
N LEU A 31 36.37 9.69 7.39
CA LEU A 31 35.34 10.32 6.55
C LEU A 31 35.74 10.32 5.07
N GLU A 32 37.01 10.58 4.77
CA GLU A 32 37.52 10.56 3.40
C GLU A 32 37.57 9.14 2.82
N ALA A 33 37.89 8.13 3.64
CA ALA A 33 37.83 6.71 3.25
C ALA A 33 36.38 6.20 3.07
N CYS A 34 35.42 6.75 3.83
CA CYS A 34 33.99 6.47 3.71
C CYS A 34 33.28 7.37 2.68
N ALA A 35 33.96 8.35 2.10
CA ALA A 35 33.36 9.26 1.15
C ALA A 35 33.13 8.54 -0.18
N ALA A 36 31.86 8.24 -0.48
CA ALA A 36 31.48 7.91 -1.84
C ALA A 36 31.79 9.11 -2.75
N ARG A 37 32.17 8.86 -4.01
CA ARG A 37 32.22 9.94 -5.01
C ARG A 37 30.88 10.68 -4.98
N PRO A 38 30.83 12.01 -4.97
CA PRO A 38 29.56 12.73 -5.12
C PRO A 38 28.93 12.34 -6.45
N ALA A 39 27.64 11.99 -6.45
CA ALA A 39 26.89 11.83 -7.68
C ALA A 39 26.53 13.23 -8.21
N GLU A 40 26.47 13.42 -9.53
CA GLU A 40 25.91 14.65 -10.09
C GLU A 40 24.40 14.68 -9.80
N THR A 41 23.94 15.50 -8.86
CA THR A 41 22.51 15.65 -8.54
C THR A 41 21.97 16.96 -9.11
N PRO A 42 20.67 17.02 -9.48
CA PRO A 42 20.03 18.29 -9.77
C PRO A 42 20.06 19.21 -8.55
N VAL A 43 20.00 20.52 -8.78
CA VAL A 43 19.92 21.49 -7.69
C VAL A 43 18.52 21.44 -7.05
N LEU A 44 18.47 20.99 -5.80
CA LEU A 44 17.25 21.04 -5.00
C LEU A 44 16.91 22.50 -4.64
N VAL A 45 15.79 23.00 -5.17
CA VAL A 45 15.25 24.34 -4.84
C VAL A 45 13.89 24.24 -4.16
N ALA A 46 13.52 25.26 -3.37
CA ALA A 46 12.28 25.28 -2.59
C ALA A 46 11.00 24.94 -3.39
N PRO A 47 10.81 25.36 -4.66
CA PRO A 47 9.67 24.93 -5.46
C PRO A 47 9.52 23.41 -5.64
N HIS A 48 10.62 22.65 -5.67
CA HIS A 48 10.56 21.18 -5.71
C HIS A 48 9.95 20.64 -4.41
N LEU A 49 10.41 21.16 -3.27
CA LEU A 49 9.88 20.77 -1.96
C LEU A 49 8.42 21.19 -1.78
N ASP A 50 8.04 22.36 -2.27
CA ASP A 50 6.63 22.80 -2.29
C ASP A 50 5.76 21.89 -3.17
N ALA A 51 6.30 21.40 -4.28
CA ALA A 51 5.60 20.45 -5.15
C ALA A 51 5.42 19.09 -4.49
N TRP A 52 6.49 18.47 -3.98
CA TRP A 52 6.47 17.16 -3.31
C TRP A 52 5.80 17.16 -1.94
N ALA A 53 5.62 18.33 -1.32
CA ALA A 53 4.78 18.42 -0.12
C ALA A 53 3.30 18.12 -0.41
N ARG A 54 2.89 18.10 -1.68
CA ARG A 54 1.52 17.78 -2.09
C ARG A 54 1.39 16.28 -2.31
N THR A 55 0.48 15.65 -1.58
CA THR A 55 0.17 14.22 -1.68
C THR A 55 -1.24 13.96 -2.22
N SER A 56 -2.15 14.96 -2.16
CA SER A 56 -3.49 14.84 -2.75
C SER A 56 -4.08 16.21 -3.14
N PRO A 57 -4.38 16.44 -4.44
CA PRO A 57 -3.88 15.64 -5.56
C PRO A 57 -2.34 15.70 -5.63
N PRO A 58 -1.69 14.67 -6.23
CA PRO A 58 -0.27 14.75 -6.53
C PRO A 58 0.02 15.95 -7.45
N PRO A 59 1.24 16.52 -7.39
CA PRO A 59 1.66 17.57 -8.30
C PRO A 59 1.56 17.10 -9.77
N ASP A 60 1.27 18.02 -10.69
CA ASP A 60 1.32 17.77 -12.15
C ASP A 60 2.21 18.83 -12.82
N PRO A 61 3.36 18.44 -13.42
CA PRO A 61 3.93 17.09 -13.41
C PRO A 61 4.40 16.68 -12.01
N ASP A 62 4.29 15.38 -11.70
CA ASP A 62 4.94 14.81 -10.52
C ASP A 62 6.40 14.54 -10.85
N GLN A 63 7.29 15.36 -10.28
CA GLN A 63 8.70 15.32 -10.64
C GLN A 63 9.37 14.15 -9.93
N PRO A 64 10.19 13.33 -10.62
CA PRO A 64 10.90 12.22 -9.99
C PRO A 64 11.85 12.72 -8.90
N VAL A 65 11.81 12.07 -7.72
CA VAL A 65 12.68 12.38 -6.57
C VAL A 65 14.02 11.67 -6.65
N GLU A 66 14.06 10.55 -7.38
CA GLU A 66 15.19 9.64 -7.56
C GLU A 66 16.47 10.37 -8.02
N PRO A 67 16.43 11.30 -9.01
CA PRO A 67 17.63 12.02 -9.44
C PRO A 67 18.27 12.87 -8.32
N PHE A 68 17.49 13.29 -7.32
CA PHE A 68 17.98 14.08 -6.19
C PHE A 68 18.57 13.21 -5.07
N LEU A 69 18.12 11.96 -4.97
CA LEU A 69 18.61 10.99 -3.99
C LEU A 69 19.85 10.25 -4.49
N HIS A 70 19.83 9.79 -5.74
CA HIS A 70 20.89 8.93 -6.28
C HIS A 70 21.82 9.65 -7.27
N GLY A 71 21.39 10.80 -7.81
CA GLY A 71 22.12 11.53 -8.85
C GLY A 71 21.75 11.08 -10.27
N LEU A 72 22.00 11.95 -11.23
CA LEU A 72 21.72 11.81 -12.67
C LEU A 72 22.35 10.55 -13.27
N ASP A 73 23.51 10.13 -12.74
CA ASP A 73 24.26 8.97 -13.22
C ASP A 73 24.06 7.71 -12.37
N ARG A 74 23.41 7.79 -11.19
CA ARG A 74 23.24 6.65 -10.27
C ARG A 74 21.82 6.33 -9.86
N GLY A 75 20.82 6.88 -10.54
CA GLY A 75 19.59 6.11 -10.67
C GLY A 75 20.01 4.78 -11.26
N ALA A 76 19.98 3.70 -10.47
CA ALA A 76 20.10 2.39 -11.06
C ALA A 76 19.01 2.37 -12.11
N ALA A 77 19.38 2.31 -13.39
CA ALA A 77 18.41 2.08 -14.43
C ALA A 77 17.67 0.81 -13.99
N GLU A 78 16.43 0.91 -13.54
CA GLU A 78 15.76 -0.26 -13.00
C GLU A 78 15.07 -0.99 -14.14
N VAL A 79 15.05 -2.30 -14.03
CA VAL A 79 14.19 -3.15 -14.85
C VAL A 79 13.33 -3.96 -13.91
N SER A 80 12.10 -4.23 -14.34
CA SER A 80 11.21 -5.11 -13.60
C SER A 80 11.45 -6.55 -14.02
N ILE A 81 11.54 -7.48 -13.09
CA ILE A 81 11.52 -8.93 -13.36
C ILE A 81 10.16 -9.50 -12.98
N CYS A 82 9.60 -10.32 -13.87
CA CYS A 82 8.32 -11.00 -13.70
C CYS A 82 8.47 -12.48 -14.04
N TRP A 83 7.83 -13.36 -13.27
CA TRP A 83 7.89 -14.81 -13.46
C TRP A 83 6.58 -15.32 -14.03
N ARG A 84 6.60 -15.76 -15.30
CA ARG A 84 5.46 -16.38 -15.96
C ARG A 84 5.86 -17.66 -16.68
N THR A 85 5.05 -18.70 -16.56
CA THR A 85 5.30 -20.00 -17.21
C THR A 85 5.55 -19.85 -18.71
N ALA A 86 6.70 -20.36 -19.17
CA ALA A 86 7.20 -20.10 -20.51
C ALA A 86 6.23 -20.48 -21.63
N LEU A 87 6.15 -19.63 -22.65
CA LEU A 87 5.38 -19.86 -23.88
C LEU A 87 6.29 -20.19 -25.07
N PRO A 88 5.82 -21.03 -26.02
CA PRO A 88 6.64 -21.56 -27.10
C PRO A 88 6.98 -20.53 -28.19
N SER A 89 6.17 -19.48 -28.36
CA SER A 89 6.29 -18.50 -29.45
C SER A 89 6.10 -17.06 -28.97
N LEU A 90 6.65 -16.10 -29.71
CA LEU A 90 6.47 -14.67 -29.42
C LEU A 90 5.03 -14.21 -29.67
N GLU A 91 4.34 -14.85 -30.61
CA GLU A 91 2.92 -14.62 -30.87
C GLU A 91 2.05 -15.02 -29.67
N ALA A 92 2.34 -16.19 -29.07
CA ALA A 92 1.70 -16.60 -27.84
C ALA A 92 1.94 -15.58 -26.71
N TRP A 93 3.18 -15.12 -26.53
CA TRP A 93 3.48 -14.08 -25.53
C TRP A 93 2.68 -12.80 -25.73
N ARG A 94 2.58 -12.30 -26.97
CA ARG A 94 1.76 -11.11 -27.28
C ARG A 94 0.29 -11.35 -26.95
N ALA A 95 -0.27 -12.48 -27.38
CA ALA A 95 -1.65 -12.82 -27.11
C ALA A 95 -1.97 -12.98 -25.61
N GLU A 96 -1.03 -13.53 -24.82
CA GLU A 96 -1.18 -13.60 -23.36
C GLU A 96 -1.11 -12.23 -22.72
N LEU A 97 -0.12 -11.40 -23.08
CA LEU A 97 0.06 -10.07 -22.50
C LEU A 97 -1.10 -9.12 -22.86
N ASP A 98 -1.70 -9.27 -24.04
CA ASP A 98 -2.92 -8.56 -24.42
C ASP A 98 -4.13 -9.02 -23.59
N ALA A 99 -4.27 -10.32 -23.35
CA ALA A 99 -5.40 -10.89 -22.61
C ALA A 99 -5.27 -10.72 -21.09
N LEU A 100 -4.04 -10.75 -20.58
CA LEU A 100 -3.68 -10.68 -19.17
C LEU A 100 -2.39 -9.84 -18.99
N PRO A 101 -2.48 -8.51 -19.02
CA PRO A 101 -1.32 -7.63 -18.84
C PRO A 101 -0.61 -7.85 -17.51
N VAL A 102 0.73 -7.74 -17.51
CA VAL A 102 1.55 -7.77 -16.29
C VAL A 102 1.23 -6.56 -15.45
N ARG A 103 0.87 -6.76 -14.18
CA ARG A 103 0.69 -5.66 -13.21
C ARG A 103 1.94 -5.42 -12.37
N GLU A 104 1.91 -4.35 -11.59
CA GLU A 104 3.00 -3.95 -10.70
C GLU A 104 3.24 -5.01 -9.61
N GLU A 105 2.17 -5.61 -9.08
CA GLU A 105 2.24 -6.64 -8.04
C GLU A 105 2.81 -7.98 -8.54
N GLU A 106 3.02 -8.14 -9.85
CA GLU A 106 3.70 -9.30 -10.46
C GLU A 106 5.20 -9.08 -10.64
N ARG A 107 5.70 -7.88 -10.31
CA ARG A 107 7.04 -7.40 -10.67
C ARG A 107 7.90 -7.19 -9.43
N VAL A 108 9.19 -7.38 -9.63
CA VAL A 108 10.22 -6.97 -8.68
C VAL A 108 11.18 -6.07 -9.42
N GLU A 109 11.36 -4.84 -8.92
CA GLU A 109 12.32 -3.90 -9.47
C GLU A 109 13.72 -4.27 -9.01
N VAL A 110 14.64 -4.30 -9.97
CA VAL A 110 16.05 -4.60 -9.70
C VAL A 110 16.94 -3.66 -10.52
N PRO A 111 18.15 -3.36 -10.02
CA PRO A 111 19.15 -2.66 -10.82
C PRO A 111 19.43 -3.38 -12.14
N LEU A 112 19.53 -2.64 -13.25
CA LEU A 112 19.81 -3.17 -14.59
C LEU A 112 21.06 -4.05 -14.63
N TRP A 113 22.11 -3.68 -13.91
CA TRP A 113 23.33 -4.49 -13.82
C TRP A 113 23.08 -5.85 -13.14
N ALA A 114 22.20 -5.88 -12.13
CA ALA A 114 21.85 -7.10 -11.42
C ALA A 114 21.01 -8.03 -12.31
N ALA A 115 20.03 -7.48 -13.04
CA ALA A 115 19.27 -8.22 -14.04
C ALA A 115 20.17 -8.80 -15.14
N ARG A 116 21.11 -8.01 -15.66
CA ARG A 116 22.06 -8.46 -16.68
C ARG A 116 22.90 -9.64 -16.21
N ARG A 117 23.41 -9.58 -14.98
CA ARG A 117 24.18 -10.68 -14.37
C ARG A 117 23.31 -11.92 -14.14
N PHE A 118 22.11 -11.74 -13.62
CA PHE A 118 21.15 -12.82 -13.39
C PHE A 118 20.85 -13.57 -14.69
N LEU A 119 20.55 -12.86 -15.78
CA LEU A 119 20.25 -13.48 -17.08
C LEU A 119 21.46 -14.20 -17.71
N ARG A 120 22.68 -13.80 -17.35
CA ARG A 120 23.92 -14.51 -17.68
C ARG A 120 24.20 -15.71 -16.78
N GLY A 121 23.39 -15.96 -15.75
CA GLY A 121 23.62 -16.99 -14.75
C GLY A 121 24.84 -16.72 -13.87
N LEU A 122 25.27 -15.46 -13.76
CA LEU A 122 26.42 -15.07 -12.95
C LEU A 122 25.96 -14.86 -11.49
N PRO A 123 26.76 -15.29 -10.49
CA PRO A 123 26.43 -15.03 -9.10
C PRO A 123 26.39 -13.53 -8.84
N LEU A 124 25.39 -13.07 -8.11
CA LEU A 124 25.38 -11.73 -7.55
C LEU A 124 26.41 -11.70 -6.43
N GLY A 125 27.30 -10.70 -6.44
CA GLY A 125 28.10 -10.39 -5.26
C GLY A 125 27.19 -9.96 -4.09
N PRO A 126 27.74 -9.59 -2.92
CA PRO A 126 26.92 -9.08 -1.83
C PRO A 126 26.13 -7.84 -2.30
N LEU A 127 24.83 -8.03 -2.50
CA LEU A 127 23.87 -6.95 -2.65
C LEU A 127 23.74 -6.31 -1.26
N ALA A 128 24.42 -5.19 -1.07
CA ALA A 128 24.08 -4.29 0.02
C ALA A 128 22.83 -3.50 -0.40
N ASP A 129 21.96 -3.20 0.55
CA ASP A 129 20.78 -2.34 0.43
C ASP A 129 21.18 -0.85 0.26
N LEU A 130 22.25 -0.62 -0.50
CA LEU A 130 22.85 0.66 -0.83
C LEU A 130 22.69 0.86 -2.33
N GLU A 131 21.70 1.65 -2.70
CA GLU A 131 21.49 2.13 -4.06
C GLU A 131 22.75 2.84 -4.57
N GLY A 132 23.18 2.52 -5.79
CA GLY A 132 24.35 3.14 -6.43
C GLY A 132 25.65 2.33 -6.42
N MET A 133 25.60 1.02 -6.15
CA MET A 133 26.75 0.12 -6.31
C MET A 133 27.28 0.12 -7.77
N VAL A 134 28.59 0.29 -7.92
CA VAL A 134 29.28 0.28 -9.22
C VAL A 134 29.41 -1.16 -9.73
N GLU A 135 29.20 -1.33 -11.03
CA GLU A 135 29.34 -2.60 -11.76
C GLU A 135 30.71 -3.27 -11.49
N PRO A 136 30.73 -4.51 -10.94
CA PRO A 136 31.98 -5.27 -10.81
C PRO A 136 32.47 -5.77 -12.18
N ALA A 137 33.80 -5.84 -12.36
CA ALA A 137 34.47 -6.14 -13.62
C ALA A 137 33.95 -7.42 -14.33
N GLU A 138 33.90 -7.35 -15.66
CA GLU A 138 33.36 -8.36 -16.56
C GLU A 138 34.00 -9.74 -16.36
N GLY A 139 33.14 -10.75 -16.21
CA GLY A 139 33.51 -12.16 -16.33
C GLY A 139 32.85 -12.74 -17.58
N GLU A 140 33.62 -13.42 -18.43
CA GLU A 140 33.09 -14.11 -19.60
C GLU A 140 32.28 -15.36 -19.17
N ALA A 141 30.98 -15.38 -19.45
CA ALA A 141 30.19 -16.62 -19.46
C ALA A 141 28.94 -16.52 -20.34
N GLY A 142 28.59 -17.66 -20.96
CA GLY A 142 27.54 -17.81 -21.96
C GLY A 142 26.11 -17.73 -21.41
N TRP A 143 25.18 -17.47 -22.34
CA TRP A 143 23.74 -17.35 -22.16
C TRP A 143 23.14 -18.40 -21.21
N GLY A 144 22.50 -17.96 -20.11
CA GLY A 144 22.03 -18.84 -19.03
C GLY A 144 20.51 -18.93 -18.89
N ILE A 145 19.78 -17.82 -19.02
CA ILE A 145 18.32 -17.76 -18.76
C ILE A 145 17.61 -17.16 -19.98
N ALA A 146 16.63 -17.89 -20.52
CA ALA A 146 15.77 -17.41 -21.59
C ALA A 146 14.75 -16.40 -21.05
N ALA A 147 14.62 -15.25 -21.73
CA ALA A 147 13.73 -14.18 -21.33
C ALA A 147 12.97 -13.57 -22.51
N VAL A 148 11.77 -13.08 -22.22
CA VAL A 148 10.99 -12.19 -23.10
C VAL A 148 10.95 -10.82 -22.45
N VAL A 149 11.14 -9.77 -23.24
CA VAL A 149 11.11 -8.39 -22.75
C VAL A 149 9.89 -7.68 -23.32
N GLN A 150 9.15 -7.04 -22.43
CA GLN A 150 8.16 -6.02 -22.77
C GLN A 150 8.79 -4.65 -22.54
N ARG A 151 8.97 -3.91 -23.64
CA ARG A 151 9.51 -2.54 -23.65
C ARG A 151 8.48 -1.56 -23.10
N VAL A 152 8.95 -0.38 -22.69
CA VAL A 152 8.11 0.73 -22.19
C VAL A 152 7.04 1.15 -23.20
N ASP A 153 7.32 1.06 -24.50
CA ASP A 153 6.36 1.35 -25.57
C ASP A 153 5.32 0.23 -25.82
N GLY A 154 5.37 -0.84 -25.02
CA GLY A 154 4.50 -2.02 -25.12
C GLY A 154 5.00 -3.10 -26.07
N THR A 155 6.11 -2.89 -26.79
CA THR A 155 6.68 -3.87 -27.72
C THR A 155 7.16 -5.11 -26.97
N VAL A 156 6.80 -6.30 -27.46
CA VAL A 156 7.22 -7.58 -26.90
C VAL A 156 8.18 -8.29 -27.84
N GLU A 157 9.35 -8.68 -27.33
CA GLU A 157 10.41 -9.37 -28.07
C GLU A 157 11.18 -10.39 -27.23
N ARG A 158 11.83 -11.35 -27.89
CA ARG A 158 12.76 -12.26 -27.22
C ARG A 158 14.06 -11.52 -26.93
N LEU A 159 14.55 -11.60 -25.71
CA LEU A 159 15.83 -11.01 -25.38
C LEU A 159 16.95 -11.82 -26.02
N SER A 160 17.71 -11.20 -26.92
CA SER A 160 18.86 -11.82 -27.61
C SER A 160 20.16 -11.67 -26.83
N ASP A 161 20.30 -10.61 -26.04
CA ASP A 161 21.48 -10.30 -25.23
C ASP A 161 21.03 -9.46 -24.03
N PRO A 162 21.41 -9.80 -22.79
CA PRO A 162 21.17 -8.95 -21.63
C PRO A 162 21.63 -7.48 -21.78
N GLU A 163 22.64 -7.19 -22.60
CA GLU A 163 23.03 -5.78 -22.88
C GLU A 163 21.95 -4.98 -23.62
N ALA A 164 21.02 -5.65 -24.30
CA ALA A 164 19.91 -4.99 -24.99
C ALA A 164 18.81 -4.49 -24.03
N LEU A 165 18.90 -4.80 -22.73
CA LEU A 165 18.00 -4.28 -21.70
C LEU A 165 18.21 -2.78 -21.47
N ARG A 166 17.09 -2.08 -21.30
CA ARG A 166 17.00 -0.64 -21.06
C ARG A 166 16.23 -0.39 -19.76
N PRO A 167 16.50 0.72 -19.06
CA PRO A 167 15.67 1.13 -17.93
C PRO A 167 14.18 1.17 -18.29
N GLY A 168 13.34 0.69 -17.37
CA GLY A 168 11.88 0.60 -17.51
C GLY A 168 11.38 -0.64 -18.26
N ASP A 169 12.27 -1.49 -18.80
CA ASP A 169 11.86 -2.75 -19.41
C ASP A 169 11.28 -3.72 -18.36
N THR A 170 10.25 -4.48 -18.75
CA THR A 170 9.80 -5.65 -17.99
C THR A 170 10.39 -6.92 -18.60
N VAL A 171 11.25 -7.59 -17.86
CA VAL A 171 11.84 -8.89 -18.20
C VAL A 171 10.96 -9.99 -17.65
N ILE A 172 10.45 -10.84 -18.54
CA ILE A 172 9.62 -12.00 -18.21
C ILE A 172 10.47 -13.26 -18.34
N VAL A 173 10.61 -13.99 -17.24
CA VAL A 173 11.37 -15.25 -17.15
C VAL A 173 10.47 -16.39 -16.71
N ASP A 174 10.89 -17.62 -16.97
CA ASP A 174 10.19 -18.80 -16.46
C ASP A 174 10.41 -18.93 -14.93
N PRO A 175 9.41 -19.42 -14.15
CA PRO A 175 9.54 -19.79 -12.74
C PRO A 175 10.83 -20.52 -12.34
N SER A 176 11.33 -21.39 -13.22
CA SER A 176 12.57 -22.16 -13.00
C SER A 176 13.85 -21.34 -13.05
N ALA A 177 13.80 -20.09 -13.51
CA ALA A 177 14.94 -19.17 -13.54
C ALA A 177 15.44 -18.80 -12.14
N GLY A 178 14.59 -18.89 -11.11
CA GLY A 178 14.93 -18.46 -9.76
C GLY A 178 15.00 -16.96 -9.62
N GLY A 179 15.81 -16.53 -8.66
CA GLY A 179 16.16 -15.15 -8.42
C GLY A 179 15.33 -14.43 -7.36
N HIS A 180 14.32 -15.08 -6.80
CA HIS A 180 13.47 -14.51 -5.77
C HIS A 180 13.06 -15.58 -4.76
N ASP A 181 12.94 -15.18 -3.49
CA ASP A 181 12.48 -16.04 -2.41
C ASP A 181 11.48 -15.29 -1.50
N PRO A 182 10.97 -15.87 -0.40
CA PRO A 182 10.01 -15.19 0.48
C PRO A 182 10.52 -13.88 1.12
N TRP A 183 11.81 -13.59 1.08
CA TRP A 183 12.43 -12.41 1.68
C TRP A 183 12.87 -11.37 0.64
N GLY A 184 12.83 -11.69 -0.66
CA GLY A 184 13.00 -10.73 -1.75
C GLY A 184 13.87 -11.23 -2.89
N TRP A 185 14.42 -10.27 -3.65
CA TRP A 185 15.34 -10.55 -4.75
C TRP A 185 16.66 -11.12 -4.27
N THR A 186 17.05 -12.27 -4.80
CA THR A 186 18.31 -12.96 -4.49
C THR A 186 19.21 -13.13 -5.71
N GLY A 187 18.62 -13.13 -6.92
CA GLY A 187 19.21 -13.58 -8.19
C GLY A 187 19.98 -14.91 -8.11
N ALA A 188 19.64 -15.76 -7.13
CA ALA A 188 20.16 -17.10 -6.97
C ALA A 188 19.19 -18.14 -7.57
N PRO A 189 19.66 -19.35 -7.92
CA PRO A 189 18.76 -20.41 -8.38
C PRO A 189 17.68 -20.77 -7.36
N GLY A 190 16.49 -21.13 -7.84
CA GLY A 190 15.34 -21.49 -7.01
C GLY A 190 14.08 -21.58 -7.87
N MET A 191 13.00 -22.13 -7.33
CA MET A 191 11.69 -22.07 -8.00
C MET A 191 10.95 -20.82 -7.50
N VAL A 192 10.51 -19.96 -8.41
CA VAL A 192 9.69 -18.78 -8.08
C VAL A 192 8.26 -19.03 -8.54
N PRO A 193 7.23 -18.94 -7.68
CA PRO A 193 5.85 -19.14 -8.09
C PRO A 193 5.40 -18.11 -9.16
N ASP A 194 4.66 -18.57 -10.16
CA ASP A 194 3.95 -17.71 -11.12
C ASP A 194 2.66 -17.18 -10.47
N VAL A 195 2.71 -15.96 -9.95
CA VAL A 195 1.63 -15.35 -9.17
C VAL A 195 0.58 -14.60 -10.00
N ALA A 196 0.66 -14.62 -11.33
CA ALA A 196 -0.18 -13.76 -12.19
C ALA A 196 -1.70 -14.00 -12.02
N ASP A 197 -2.09 -15.21 -11.56
CA ASP A 197 -3.49 -15.57 -11.24
C ASP A 197 -3.97 -15.04 -9.88
N LEU A 198 -3.04 -14.74 -8.97
CA LEU A 198 -3.31 -14.27 -7.61
C LEU A 198 -3.40 -12.75 -7.53
N VAL A 199 -2.85 -12.05 -8.53
CA VAL A 199 -2.85 -10.59 -8.56
C VAL A 199 -4.28 -10.05 -8.67
N PRO A 200 -4.71 -9.15 -7.76
CA PRO A 200 -6.05 -8.58 -7.78
C PRO A 200 -6.36 -7.89 -9.11
N ARG A 201 -7.55 -8.17 -9.67
CA ARG A 201 -8.05 -7.54 -10.91
C ARG A 201 -9.53 -7.20 -10.78
N ARG A 202 -9.97 -6.20 -11.57
CA ARG A 202 -11.38 -5.73 -11.65
C ARG A 202 -12.39 -6.88 -11.79
N LEU A 203 -12.04 -7.88 -12.59
CA LEU A 203 -12.74 -9.15 -12.68
C LEU A 203 -11.74 -10.25 -12.35
N PRO A 204 -12.03 -11.10 -11.34
CA PRO A 204 -11.22 -12.28 -11.05
C PRO A 204 -10.98 -13.11 -12.31
N VAL A 205 -9.76 -13.59 -12.45
CA VAL A 205 -9.30 -14.38 -13.60
C VAL A 205 -8.40 -15.51 -13.14
N ILE A 206 -8.43 -16.62 -13.85
CA ILE A 206 -7.48 -17.72 -13.66
C ILE A 206 -7.10 -18.32 -15.02
N ARG A 207 -5.81 -18.60 -15.20
CA ARG A 207 -5.27 -19.29 -16.37
C ARG A 207 -5.38 -20.80 -16.16
N VAL A 208 -6.13 -21.46 -17.03
CA VAL A 208 -6.18 -22.91 -17.15
C VAL A 208 -5.22 -23.30 -18.28
N ARG A 209 -3.93 -23.35 -17.96
CA ARG A 209 -2.87 -23.60 -18.95
C ARG A 209 -1.81 -24.59 -18.48
N PRO A 210 -1.12 -25.29 -19.40
CA PRO A 210 -0.28 -26.44 -19.05
C PRO A 210 0.75 -26.20 -17.94
N GLY A 211 1.48 -25.08 -17.98
CA GLY A 211 2.52 -24.78 -16.98
C GLY A 211 1.95 -24.53 -15.58
N VAL A 212 0.86 -23.76 -15.48
CA VAL A 212 0.19 -23.45 -14.21
C VAL A 212 -0.45 -24.69 -13.61
N LEU A 213 -1.14 -25.49 -14.44
CA LEU A 213 -1.78 -26.74 -13.98
C LEU A 213 -0.73 -27.76 -13.53
N ALA A 214 0.39 -27.88 -14.26
CA ALA A 214 1.52 -28.71 -13.88
C ALA A 214 2.14 -28.29 -12.55
N TRP A 215 2.34 -26.99 -12.33
CA TRP A 215 2.79 -26.48 -11.04
C TRP A 215 1.81 -26.83 -9.92
N ALA A 216 0.50 -26.66 -10.16
CA ALA A 216 -0.53 -26.94 -9.17
C ALA A 216 -0.62 -28.43 -8.80
N THR A 217 -0.59 -29.35 -9.77
CA THR A 217 -0.74 -30.79 -9.52
C THR A 217 0.57 -31.52 -9.24
N GLY A 218 1.70 -31.01 -9.74
CA GLY A 218 2.98 -31.72 -9.77
C GLY A 218 3.12 -32.70 -10.94
N GLU A 219 2.19 -32.68 -11.91
CA GLU A 219 2.28 -33.45 -13.15
C GLU A 219 3.10 -32.71 -14.23
N GLU A 220 3.43 -33.42 -15.31
CA GLU A 220 4.12 -32.85 -16.46
C GLU A 220 3.19 -31.98 -17.35
N PRO A 221 3.62 -30.80 -17.82
CA PRO A 221 2.82 -29.93 -18.68
C PRO A 221 2.28 -30.62 -19.95
N ALA A 222 2.99 -31.62 -20.47
CA ALA A 222 2.58 -32.37 -21.66
C ALA A 222 1.24 -33.11 -21.49
N ALA A 223 0.90 -33.54 -20.27
CA ALA A 223 -0.37 -34.18 -19.97
C ALA A 223 -1.55 -33.21 -20.20
N PHE A 224 -1.44 -32.00 -19.67
CA PHE A 224 -2.44 -30.95 -19.84
C PHE A 224 -2.57 -30.45 -21.28
N ARG A 225 -1.46 -30.33 -22.02
CA ARG A 225 -1.49 -30.01 -23.46
C ARG A 225 -2.33 -31.01 -24.25
N SER A 226 -2.14 -32.30 -23.96
CA SER A 226 -2.85 -33.38 -24.66
C SER A 226 -4.36 -33.34 -24.37
N ARG A 227 -4.74 -33.02 -23.13
CA ARG A 227 -6.16 -32.85 -22.73
C ARG A 227 -6.78 -31.61 -23.38
N LEU A 228 -6.06 -30.49 -23.43
CA LEU A 228 -6.52 -29.26 -24.10
C LEU A 228 -6.80 -29.45 -25.60
N MET A 229 -6.21 -30.48 -26.21
CA MET A 229 -6.38 -30.82 -27.63
C MET A 229 -7.55 -31.74 -27.95
N GLN A 230 -8.34 -32.18 -26.95
CA GLN A 230 -9.48 -33.06 -27.18
C GLN A 230 -10.63 -32.33 -27.90
N PRO A 231 -10.98 -32.71 -29.14
CA PRO A 231 -11.90 -31.95 -30.00
C PRO A 231 -13.38 -32.08 -29.63
N GLU A 232 -13.78 -33.02 -28.78
CA GLU A 232 -15.18 -33.34 -28.48
C GLU A 232 -15.81 -32.51 -27.34
N SER A 233 -15.02 -31.79 -26.54
CA SER A 233 -15.53 -31.04 -25.38
C SER A 233 -15.73 -29.55 -25.67
N SER A 234 -16.75 -28.93 -25.07
CA SER A 234 -16.86 -27.47 -25.09
C SER A 234 -15.72 -26.85 -24.29
N ARG A 235 -15.30 -25.62 -24.62
CA ARG A 235 -14.25 -24.90 -23.86
C ARG A 235 -14.62 -24.76 -22.37
N GLN A 236 -15.92 -24.66 -22.08
CA GLN A 236 -16.41 -24.53 -20.72
C GLN A 236 -16.21 -25.83 -19.94
N ASP A 237 -16.62 -26.97 -20.51
CA ASP A 237 -16.44 -28.28 -19.88
C ASP A 237 -14.96 -28.62 -19.68
N LEU A 238 -14.13 -28.25 -20.66
CA LEU A 238 -12.69 -28.46 -20.61
C LEU A 238 -12.03 -27.61 -19.50
N ALA A 239 -12.40 -26.33 -19.41
CA ALA A 239 -11.89 -25.46 -18.34
C ALA A 239 -12.35 -25.92 -16.95
N GLU A 240 -13.61 -26.35 -16.83
CA GLU A 240 -14.17 -26.85 -15.57
C GLU A 240 -13.47 -28.12 -15.12
N GLY A 241 -13.33 -29.13 -16.00
CA GLY A 241 -12.66 -30.39 -15.66
C GLY A 241 -11.19 -30.22 -15.31
N LEU A 242 -10.44 -29.43 -16.10
CA LEU A 242 -9.02 -29.18 -15.84
C LEU A 242 -8.80 -28.37 -14.55
N LEU A 243 -9.68 -27.40 -14.26
CA LEU A 243 -9.59 -26.60 -13.04
C LEU A 243 -9.97 -27.43 -11.80
N GLN A 244 -10.94 -28.34 -11.92
CA GLN A 244 -11.28 -29.30 -10.85
C GLN A 244 -10.12 -30.24 -10.53
N GLU A 245 -9.49 -30.81 -11.56
CA GLU A 245 -8.31 -31.67 -11.41
C GLU A 245 -7.16 -30.92 -10.73
N ALA A 246 -6.86 -29.71 -11.22
CA ALA A 246 -5.79 -28.89 -10.67
C ALA A 246 -6.06 -28.42 -9.24
N LEU A 247 -7.30 -28.08 -8.90
CA LEU A 247 -7.70 -27.74 -7.54
C LEU A 247 -7.48 -28.92 -6.59
N ALA A 248 -7.85 -30.13 -6.98
CA ALA A 248 -7.63 -31.33 -6.17
C ALA A 248 -6.13 -31.61 -5.95
N GLY A 249 -5.32 -31.48 -7.02
CA GLY A 249 -3.86 -31.63 -6.92
C GLY A 249 -3.22 -30.55 -6.04
N ALA A 250 -3.67 -29.30 -6.15
CA ALA A 250 -3.19 -28.20 -5.32
C ALA A 250 -3.52 -28.42 -3.84
N ARG A 251 -4.76 -28.79 -3.50
CA ARG A 251 -5.18 -29.09 -2.12
C ARG A 251 -4.40 -30.25 -1.51
N ALA A 252 -4.01 -31.25 -2.30
CA ALA A 252 -3.18 -32.36 -1.82
C ALA A 252 -1.73 -31.95 -1.48
N ARG A 253 -1.30 -30.77 -1.93
CA ARG A 253 0.09 -30.28 -1.83
C ARG A 253 0.23 -28.94 -1.11
N GLU A 254 -0.88 -28.33 -0.65
CA GLU A 254 -0.91 -26.96 -0.13
C GLU A 254 -0.08 -26.73 1.14
N ASP A 255 0.22 -27.79 1.89
CA ASP A 255 1.09 -27.71 3.08
C ASP A 255 2.57 -27.53 2.73
N ALA A 256 2.96 -27.81 1.48
CA ALA A 256 4.34 -27.66 1.01
C ALA A 256 4.64 -26.24 0.49
N ASP A 257 3.63 -25.45 0.14
CA ASP A 257 3.78 -24.13 -0.47
C ASP A 257 2.59 -23.21 -0.11
N PRO A 258 2.80 -22.14 0.68
CA PRO A 258 1.75 -21.18 1.03
C PRO A 258 1.09 -20.52 -0.19
N VAL A 259 1.82 -20.32 -1.28
CA VAL A 259 1.29 -19.72 -2.51
C VAL A 259 0.30 -20.67 -3.18
N LEU A 260 0.56 -21.98 -3.10
CA LEU A 260 -0.34 -22.99 -3.65
C LEU A 260 -1.68 -23.04 -2.90
N ARG A 261 -1.69 -22.82 -1.59
CA ARG A 261 -2.93 -22.67 -0.80
C ARG A 261 -3.78 -21.50 -1.30
N HIS A 262 -3.17 -20.33 -1.47
CA HIS A 262 -3.86 -19.14 -1.99
C HIS A 262 -4.37 -19.36 -3.42
N TRP A 263 -3.60 -20.05 -4.25
CA TRP A 263 -4.02 -20.43 -5.58
C TRP A 263 -5.20 -21.41 -5.55
N ALA A 264 -5.20 -22.40 -4.66
CA ALA A 264 -6.32 -23.32 -4.48
C ALA A 264 -7.61 -22.61 -4.05
N ASP A 265 -7.54 -21.69 -3.09
CA ASP A 265 -8.69 -20.88 -2.67
C ASP A 265 -9.26 -20.03 -3.82
N HIS A 266 -8.37 -19.47 -4.64
CA HIS A 266 -8.76 -18.72 -5.83
C HIS A 266 -9.35 -19.60 -6.93
N ALA A 267 -8.74 -20.76 -7.19
CA ALA A 267 -9.23 -21.76 -8.13
C ALA A 267 -10.61 -22.27 -7.74
N GLU A 268 -10.87 -22.54 -6.45
CA GLU A 268 -12.18 -22.94 -5.94
C GLU A 268 -13.25 -21.88 -6.18
N ARG A 269 -12.92 -20.61 -5.91
CA ARG A 269 -13.81 -19.48 -6.19
C ARG A 269 -14.10 -19.36 -7.69
N MET A 270 -13.08 -19.46 -8.53
CA MET A 270 -13.22 -19.34 -9.99
C MET A 270 -14.01 -20.52 -10.58
N LEU A 271 -13.80 -21.73 -10.07
CA LEU A 271 -14.57 -22.91 -10.42
C LEU A 271 -16.05 -22.73 -10.08
N ARG A 272 -16.36 -22.25 -8.87
CA ARG A 272 -17.74 -21.94 -8.46
C ARG A 272 -18.40 -20.93 -9.40
N LEU A 273 -17.71 -19.84 -9.73
CA LEU A 273 -18.22 -18.83 -10.66
C LEU A 273 -18.44 -19.41 -12.06
N LEU A 274 -17.58 -20.32 -12.50
CA LEU A 274 -17.71 -21.01 -13.79
C LEU A 274 -18.94 -21.93 -13.82
N THR A 275 -19.12 -22.79 -12.81
CA THR A 275 -20.28 -23.69 -12.69
C THR A 275 -21.59 -22.92 -12.53
N GLU A 276 -21.58 -21.76 -11.86
CA GLU A 276 -22.74 -20.86 -11.73
C GLU A 276 -23.07 -20.08 -13.03
N GLY A 277 -22.29 -20.24 -14.11
CA GLY A 277 -22.45 -19.47 -15.35
C GLY A 277 -22.07 -18.00 -15.24
N ARG A 278 -21.41 -17.62 -14.14
CA ARG A 278 -20.94 -16.28 -13.80
C ARG A 278 -19.47 -16.06 -14.16
N ALA A 279 -18.91 -16.89 -15.04
CA ALA A 279 -17.62 -16.68 -15.68
C ALA A 279 -17.72 -16.91 -17.20
N THR A 280 -16.76 -16.37 -17.93
CA THR A 280 -16.52 -16.65 -19.36
C THR A 280 -15.20 -17.38 -19.51
N VAL A 281 -15.17 -18.35 -20.42
CA VAL A 281 -13.94 -19.01 -20.85
C VAL A 281 -13.53 -18.47 -22.21
N LYS A 282 -12.29 -17.99 -22.31
CA LYS A 282 -11.68 -17.46 -23.54
C LYS A 282 -10.46 -18.31 -23.89
N ALA A 283 -10.13 -18.38 -25.17
CA ALA A 283 -8.85 -18.90 -25.65
C ALA A 283 -8.04 -17.69 -26.16
N PRO A 284 -7.08 -17.17 -25.38
CA PRO A 284 -6.18 -16.13 -25.84
C PRO A 284 -5.52 -16.55 -27.16
N GLY A 285 -5.40 -15.64 -28.13
CA GLY A 285 -4.80 -15.95 -29.43
C GLY A 285 -5.64 -16.83 -30.36
N GLY A 286 -6.88 -17.18 -29.99
CA GLY A 286 -7.80 -17.92 -30.85
C GLY A 286 -7.70 -19.45 -30.71
N ARG A 287 -8.19 -20.18 -31.71
CA ARG A 287 -8.24 -21.67 -31.66
C ARG A 287 -6.87 -22.29 -31.88
N ASP A 288 -6.04 -21.67 -32.71
CA ASP A 288 -4.77 -22.21 -33.16
C ASP A 288 -3.71 -22.23 -32.04
N LEU A 289 -3.79 -21.25 -31.12
CA LEU A 289 -2.87 -21.15 -29.97
C LEU A 289 -3.43 -21.75 -28.67
N ALA A 290 -4.66 -22.29 -28.66
CA ALA A 290 -5.32 -22.76 -27.43
C ALA A 290 -4.57 -23.90 -26.72
N SER A 291 -3.83 -24.72 -27.48
CA SER A 291 -3.02 -25.82 -26.94
C SER A 291 -1.70 -25.36 -26.31
N GLU A 292 -1.21 -24.21 -26.74
CA GLU A 292 0.02 -23.57 -26.28
C GLU A 292 -0.26 -22.63 -25.10
N LEU A 293 -1.28 -21.78 -25.23
CA LEU A 293 -1.69 -20.76 -24.27
C LEU A 293 -2.63 -21.28 -23.17
N GLY A 294 -3.43 -22.31 -23.48
CA GLY A 294 -4.53 -22.75 -22.61
C GLY A 294 -5.76 -21.86 -22.69
N LEU A 295 -6.56 -21.89 -21.63
CA LEU A 295 -7.82 -21.15 -21.50
C LEU A 295 -7.71 -20.09 -20.40
N LEU A 296 -8.45 -19.00 -20.56
CA LEU A 296 -8.59 -17.95 -19.56
C LEU A 296 -10.03 -17.93 -19.04
N VAL A 297 -10.21 -18.23 -17.75
CA VAL A 297 -11.51 -18.14 -17.09
C VAL A 297 -11.59 -16.80 -16.39
N GLN A 298 -12.57 -15.98 -16.75
CA GLN A 298 -12.74 -14.63 -16.21
C GLN A 298 -14.17 -14.46 -15.69
N ALA A 299 -14.34 -13.91 -14.49
CA ALA A 299 -15.65 -13.64 -13.92
C ALA A 299 -16.49 -12.68 -14.81
N ARG A 300 -17.82 -12.88 -14.83
CA ARG A 300 -18.83 -12.01 -15.46
C ARG A 300 -19.37 -11.01 -14.43
N GLY A 301 -19.52 -9.77 -14.86
CA GLY A 301 -20.16 -8.72 -14.07
C GLY A 301 -20.00 -7.35 -14.73
N ARG A 302 -20.85 -6.39 -14.37
CA ARG A 302 -20.61 -4.98 -14.75
C ARG A 302 -19.28 -4.55 -14.14
N ALA A 303 -18.44 -3.96 -14.99
CA ALA A 303 -17.30 -3.20 -14.53
C ALA A 303 -17.78 -2.19 -13.50
N VAL A 304 -17.35 -2.40 -12.27
CA VAL A 304 -17.34 -1.35 -11.29
C VAL A 304 -16.11 -0.55 -11.65
N ASP A 305 -16.34 0.72 -11.97
CA ASP A 305 -15.33 1.70 -12.35
C ASP A 305 -14.14 1.61 -11.37
N ASP A 306 -12.93 1.31 -11.87
CA ASP A 306 -11.66 1.31 -11.11
C ASP A 306 -11.21 2.75 -10.76
N ARG A 307 -12.16 3.68 -10.59
CA ARG A 307 -11.91 5.01 -10.03
C ARG A 307 -11.79 5.01 -8.51
N ALA A 308 -11.76 3.84 -7.87
CA ALA A 308 -11.44 3.71 -6.47
C ALA A 308 -9.95 3.42 -6.29
N GLY A 309 -9.10 4.40 -6.63
CA GLY A 309 -7.80 4.57 -5.96
C GLY A 309 -8.01 5.03 -4.52
N ASP A 310 -8.85 4.31 -3.77
CA ASP A 310 -9.25 4.59 -2.38
C ASP A 310 -8.58 3.55 -1.47
N GLU A 311 -7.31 3.28 -1.73
CA GLU A 311 -6.45 2.38 -0.94
C GLU A 311 -6.14 2.92 0.46
N GLY A 312 -6.55 4.15 0.77
CA GLY A 312 -6.26 4.83 2.03
C GLY A 312 -7.15 4.45 3.23
N GLU A 313 -8.29 3.79 3.04
CA GLU A 313 -9.25 3.53 4.13
C GLU A 313 -9.07 2.13 4.78
N SER A 314 -8.45 1.19 4.06
CA SER A 314 -8.31 -0.21 4.53
C SER A 314 -7.15 -0.42 5.51
N GLY A 315 -6.17 0.49 5.58
CA GLY A 315 -4.97 0.32 6.42
C GLY A 315 -5.15 0.68 7.90
N THR A 316 -6.09 1.57 8.25
CA THR A 316 -6.22 2.11 9.62
C THR A 316 -7.43 1.57 10.38
N SER A 317 -8.31 0.81 9.73
CA SER A 317 -9.55 0.30 10.34
C SER A 317 -9.41 -1.08 11.00
N PHE A 318 -8.19 -1.51 11.34
CA PHE A 318 -7.97 -2.82 11.94
C PHE A 318 -8.11 -2.78 13.46
N ALA A 319 -9.17 -3.39 13.96
CA ALA A 319 -9.28 -3.95 15.31
C ALA A 319 -10.24 -5.14 15.22
N PRO A 320 -9.92 -6.33 15.73
CA PRO A 320 -10.79 -7.51 15.63
C PRO A 320 -12.11 -7.36 16.41
N VAL A 321 -12.17 -6.36 17.30
CA VAL A 321 -13.33 -6.06 18.14
C VAL A 321 -13.86 -4.66 17.82
N PRO A 322 -15.17 -4.42 17.85
CA PRO A 322 -15.74 -3.07 17.74
C PRO A 322 -15.20 -2.15 18.84
N VAL A 323 -14.70 -0.97 18.44
CA VAL A 323 -14.13 0.03 19.37
C VAL A 323 -14.99 1.30 19.36
N PRO A 324 -15.47 1.77 20.53
CA PRO A 324 -16.18 3.04 20.63
C PRO A 324 -15.30 4.23 20.24
N LEU A 325 -15.88 5.18 19.50
CA LEU A 325 -15.20 6.40 19.07
C LEU A 325 -14.66 7.20 20.25
N SER A 326 -15.40 7.26 21.36
CA SER A 326 -15.00 7.97 22.56
C SER A 326 -13.75 7.44 23.23
N ARG A 327 -13.58 6.11 23.23
CA ARG A 327 -12.37 5.47 23.73
C ARG A 327 -11.21 5.76 22.79
N HIS A 328 -11.41 5.54 21.48
CA HIS A 328 -10.36 5.67 20.48
C HIS A 328 -9.78 7.08 20.41
N SER A 329 -10.62 8.12 20.30
CA SER A 329 -10.18 9.51 20.26
C SER A 329 -9.32 9.89 21.47
N ARG A 330 -9.71 9.46 22.68
CA ARG A 330 -8.93 9.76 23.89
C ARG A 330 -7.60 9.02 23.93
N ASP A 331 -7.62 7.73 23.60
CA ASP A 331 -6.41 6.89 23.57
C ASP A 331 -5.39 7.46 22.55
N VAL A 332 -5.84 7.89 21.37
CA VAL A 332 -4.97 8.50 20.34
C VAL A 332 -4.45 9.87 20.76
N GLY A 333 -5.29 10.75 21.32
CA GLY A 333 -4.85 12.04 21.83
C GLY A 333 -3.77 11.91 22.91
N GLU A 334 -3.96 11.00 23.87
CA GLU A 334 -2.99 10.71 24.92
C GLU A 334 -1.69 10.09 24.34
N ARG A 335 -1.81 9.17 23.38
CA ARG A 335 -0.64 8.59 22.71
C ARG A 335 0.18 9.63 21.95
N ALA A 336 -0.48 10.53 21.21
CA ALA A 336 0.18 11.61 20.49
C ALA A 336 0.91 12.57 21.45
N ARG A 337 0.30 12.88 22.60
CA ARG A 337 0.92 13.67 23.68
C ARG A 337 2.19 13.00 24.20
N VAL A 338 2.14 11.69 24.47
CA VAL A 338 3.29 10.91 24.94
C VAL A 338 4.41 10.91 23.90
N PHE A 339 4.09 10.61 22.64
CA PHE A 339 5.07 10.61 21.55
C PHE A 339 5.76 11.96 21.40
N ALA A 340 5.00 13.06 21.32
CA ALA A 340 5.58 14.40 21.21
C ALA A 340 6.41 14.81 22.44
N GLY A 341 5.98 14.42 23.65
CA GLY A 341 6.74 14.67 24.87
C GLY A 341 8.08 13.93 24.90
N LEU A 342 8.10 12.66 24.46
CA LEU A 342 9.34 11.86 24.35
C LEU A 342 10.30 12.41 23.29
N LEU A 343 9.76 12.97 22.20
CA LEU A 343 10.53 13.67 21.16
C LEU A 343 11.05 15.05 21.61
N GLY A 344 10.68 15.51 22.81
CA GLY A 344 11.14 16.79 23.36
C GLY A 344 10.54 18.02 22.67
N LEU A 345 9.34 17.89 22.07
CA LEU A 345 8.65 19.02 21.44
C LEU A 345 8.19 20.06 22.48
N SER A 346 7.99 21.30 22.05
CA SER A 346 7.48 22.35 22.93
C SER A 346 6.07 22.02 23.45
N SER A 347 5.71 22.55 24.62
CA SER A 347 4.37 22.35 25.21
C SER A 347 3.24 22.75 24.27
N GLU A 348 3.45 23.78 23.44
CA GLU A 348 2.50 24.23 22.42
C GLU A 348 2.28 23.15 21.34
N LEU A 349 3.35 22.54 20.84
CA LEU A 349 3.29 21.48 19.83
C LEU A 349 2.72 20.17 20.39
N VAL A 350 3.12 19.80 21.62
CA VAL A 350 2.55 18.66 22.34
C VAL A 350 1.03 18.80 22.44
N ARG A 351 0.55 19.99 22.83
CA ARG A 351 -0.88 20.28 22.93
C ARG A 351 -1.59 20.27 21.56
N ALA A 352 -0.92 20.75 20.51
CA ALA A 352 -1.47 20.72 19.16
C ALA A 352 -1.68 19.28 18.64
N VAL A 353 -0.69 18.41 18.79
CA VAL A 353 -0.81 17.00 18.34
C VAL A 353 -1.75 16.18 19.23
N GLU A 354 -1.80 16.46 20.54
CA GLU A 354 -2.76 15.87 21.47
C GLU A 354 -4.19 16.18 21.03
N LEU A 355 -4.47 17.46 20.75
CA LEU A 355 -5.78 17.90 20.28
C LEU A 355 -6.12 17.36 18.89
N ALA A 356 -5.15 17.33 17.98
CA ALA A 356 -5.34 16.72 16.65
C ALA A 356 -5.66 15.22 16.77
N GLY A 357 -4.92 14.47 17.61
CA GLY A 357 -5.19 13.06 17.88
C GLY A 357 -6.58 12.82 18.48
N LEU A 358 -7.06 13.72 19.34
CA LEU A 358 -8.43 13.65 19.87
C LEU A 358 -9.49 13.86 18.77
N LEU A 359 -9.24 14.77 17.83
CA LEU A 359 -10.23 15.24 16.84
C LEU A 359 -10.17 14.51 15.50
N HIS A 360 -9.08 13.78 15.18
CA HIS A 360 -8.80 13.26 13.84
C HIS A 360 -9.96 12.44 13.24
N ASP A 361 -10.60 11.64 14.09
CA ASP A 361 -11.66 10.70 13.71
C ASP A 361 -13.09 11.21 14.03
N ALA A 362 -13.25 12.47 14.45
CA ALA A 362 -14.54 13.02 14.83
C ALA A 362 -15.62 12.91 13.73
N GLY A 363 -15.21 13.02 12.47
CA GLY A 363 -16.06 12.87 11.30
C GLY A 363 -16.59 11.44 11.09
N LYS A 364 -16.01 10.42 11.73
CA LYS A 364 -16.58 9.07 11.75
C LYS A 364 -17.94 9.04 12.43
N ALA A 365 -18.27 10.01 13.28
CA ALA A 365 -19.60 10.15 13.86
C ALA A 365 -20.70 10.47 12.83
N GLU A 366 -20.35 10.72 11.56
CA GLU A 366 -21.33 10.95 10.50
C GLU A 366 -22.25 9.74 10.32
N ARG A 367 -23.57 9.99 10.25
CA ARG A 367 -24.59 8.93 10.32
C ARG A 367 -24.45 7.91 9.19
N ARG A 368 -24.17 8.34 7.95
CA ARG A 368 -23.98 7.41 6.82
C ARG A 368 -22.75 6.55 7.06
N PHE A 369 -21.63 7.14 7.49
CA PHE A 369 -20.44 6.38 7.86
C PHE A 369 -20.70 5.38 8.99
N GLN A 370 -21.46 5.75 10.01
CA GLN A 370 -21.85 4.81 11.08
C GLN A 370 -22.74 3.68 10.55
N VAL A 371 -23.73 3.95 9.71
CA VAL A 371 -24.52 2.88 9.05
C VAL A 371 -23.59 1.94 8.27
N MET A 372 -22.56 2.46 7.60
CA MET A 372 -21.55 1.64 6.91
C MET A 372 -20.76 0.76 7.90
N LEU A 373 -20.29 1.31 9.02
CA LEU A 373 -19.60 0.54 10.07
C LEU A 373 -20.50 -0.55 10.68
N HIS A 374 -21.82 -0.32 10.70
CA HIS A 374 -22.84 -1.31 11.08
C HIS A 374 -23.29 -2.18 9.89
N ARG A 375 -22.41 -2.46 8.93
CA ARG A 375 -22.63 -3.35 7.77
C ARG A 375 -23.74 -2.90 6.81
N GLY A 376 -24.02 -1.59 6.76
CA GLY A 376 -25.06 -1.01 5.93
C GLY A 376 -26.47 -1.13 6.51
N ASP A 377 -26.59 -1.43 7.81
CA ASP A 377 -27.86 -1.69 8.49
C ASP A 377 -28.17 -0.58 9.53
N PRO A 378 -29.13 0.33 9.24
CA PRO A 378 -29.54 1.38 10.17
C PRO A 378 -30.13 0.84 11.47
N ASP A 379 -30.89 -0.26 11.43
CA ASP A 379 -31.53 -0.81 12.64
C ASP A 379 -30.47 -1.36 13.60
N ARG A 380 -29.38 -1.91 13.05
CA ARG A 380 -28.22 -2.37 13.83
C ARG A 380 -27.46 -1.23 14.49
N LEU A 381 -27.38 -0.06 13.84
CA LEU A 381 -26.82 1.15 14.44
C LEU A 381 -27.69 1.62 15.61
N GLU A 382 -28.99 1.79 15.39
CA GLU A 382 -29.93 2.24 16.43
C GLU A 382 -29.97 1.28 17.63
N ALA A 383 -29.97 -0.03 17.38
CA ALA A 383 -29.94 -1.04 18.44
C ALA A 383 -28.63 -1.07 19.23
N SER A 384 -27.50 -0.71 18.62
CA SER A 384 -26.21 -0.66 19.29
C SER A 384 -26.10 0.51 20.26
N GLY A 385 -26.65 1.67 19.89
CA GLY A 385 -26.56 2.91 20.67
C GLY A 385 -25.13 3.43 20.88
N VAL A 386 -24.14 2.92 20.15
CA VAL A 386 -22.71 3.26 20.30
C VAL A 386 -22.17 3.73 18.96
N VAL A 387 -21.51 4.89 18.96
CA VAL A 387 -20.75 5.41 17.81
C VAL A 387 -19.38 4.73 17.78
N LEU A 388 -19.07 4.05 16.69
CA LEU A 388 -17.84 3.26 16.55
C LEU A 388 -16.73 4.06 15.85
N ALA A 389 -15.49 3.88 16.30
CA ALA A 389 -14.31 4.22 15.52
C ALA A 389 -13.91 3.09 14.57
N LYS A 390 -14.11 1.84 14.99
CA LYS A 390 -13.70 0.62 14.28
C LYS A 390 -14.84 -0.41 14.37
N SER A 391 -15.18 -1.06 13.25
CA SER A 391 -16.34 -1.96 13.14
C SER A 391 -16.03 -3.45 13.40
N GLY A 392 -14.76 -3.84 13.40
CA GLY A 392 -14.36 -5.26 13.41
C GLY A 392 -14.71 -6.02 12.13
N MET A 393 -15.02 -5.32 11.04
CA MET A 393 -15.14 -5.95 9.72
C MET A 393 -13.76 -6.34 9.21
N ASP A 394 -13.66 -7.52 8.60
CA ASP A 394 -12.42 -7.99 7.96
C ASP A 394 -12.06 -7.07 6.78
N PRO A 395 -10.90 -6.38 6.81
CA PRO A 395 -10.44 -5.54 5.71
C PRO A 395 -10.22 -6.32 4.40
N ALA A 396 -9.97 -7.63 4.49
CA ALA A 396 -9.83 -8.50 3.32
C ALA A 396 -11.18 -8.73 2.60
N ASP A 397 -12.31 -8.58 3.28
CA ASP A 397 -13.64 -8.69 2.69
C ASP A 397 -14.11 -7.35 2.07
N ARG A 398 -13.39 -6.94 1.02
CA ARG A 398 -13.69 -5.73 0.23
C ARG A 398 -15.11 -5.74 -0.33
N ALA A 399 -15.70 -6.92 -0.58
CA ALA A 399 -17.06 -7.05 -1.10
C ALA A 399 -18.10 -6.61 -0.06
N THR A 400 -17.93 -7.04 1.20
CA THR A 400 -18.81 -6.64 2.30
C THR A 400 -18.67 -5.14 2.60
N PHE A 401 -17.45 -4.61 2.66
CA PHE A 401 -17.23 -3.18 2.89
C PHE A 401 -17.90 -2.31 1.82
N ARG A 402 -17.70 -2.67 0.54
CA ARG A 402 -18.33 -1.97 -0.59
C ARG A 402 -19.85 -2.05 -0.55
N ARG A 403 -20.42 -3.22 -0.22
CA ARG A 403 -21.87 -3.38 -0.06
C ARG A 403 -22.41 -2.49 1.05
N ALA A 404 -21.74 -2.46 2.21
CA ALA A 404 -22.11 -1.61 3.33
C ALA A 404 -22.08 -0.13 2.95
N ARG A 405 -21.04 0.32 2.22
CA ARG A 405 -20.92 1.71 1.72
C ARG A 405 -22.08 2.11 0.82
N ILE A 406 -22.46 1.24 -0.12
CA ILE A 406 -23.59 1.48 -1.04
C ILE A 406 -24.91 1.56 -0.28
N LEU A 407 -25.17 0.64 0.65
CA LEU A 407 -26.38 0.63 1.47
C LEU A 407 -26.48 1.88 2.36
N ALA A 408 -25.35 2.30 2.92
CA ALA A 408 -25.22 3.50 3.73
C ALA A 408 -25.30 4.81 2.93
N ARG A 409 -25.19 4.75 1.60
CA ARG A 409 -25.18 5.91 0.68
C ARG A 409 -24.07 6.92 1.00
N VAL A 410 -22.89 6.42 1.38
CA VAL A 410 -21.69 7.27 1.53
C VAL A 410 -21.23 7.69 0.13
N PRO A 411 -21.11 9.00 -0.16
CA PRO A 411 -20.74 9.48 -1.50
C PRO A 411 -19.35 8.99 -1.96
N ALA A 412 -19.15 8.95 -3.27
CA ALA A 412 -17.80 8.76 -3.83
C ALA A 412 -16.90 9.94 -3.47
N GLY A 413 -15.63 9.69 -3.18
CA GLY A 413 -14.67 10.71 -2.76
C GLY A 413 -14.88 11.24 -1.33
N TRP A 414 -15.95 10.83 -0.63
CA TRP A 414 -16.19 11.23 0.76
C TRP A 414 -15.07 10.70 1.66
N ARG A 415 -14.62 11.58 2.56
CA ARG A 415 -13.52 11.40 3.51
C ARG A 415 -14.01 11.82 4.90
N HIS A 416 -13.82 11.00 5.93
CA HIS A 416 -14.23 11.37 7.30
C HIS A 416 -13.41 12.55 7.80
N GLU A 417 -12.20 12.73 7.30
CA GLU A 417 -11.29 13.82 7.66
C GLU A 417 -11.89 15.21 7.36
N ALA A 418 -12.67 15.34 6.29
CA ALA A 418 -13.36 16.60 5.97
C ALA A 418 -14.45 16.93 7.01
N ALA A 419 -15.20 15.93 7.45
CA ALA A 419 -16.18 16.10 8.53
C ALA A 419 -15.48 16.32 9.89
N SER A 420 -14.37 15.63 10.15
CA SER A 420 -13.54 15.86 11.34
C SER A 420 -13.02 17.29 11.40
N LEU A 421 -12.58 17.84 10.26
CA LEU A 421 -12.13 19.23 10.15
C LEU A 421 -13.26 20.21 10.53
N ALA A 422 -14.47 20.01 10.00
CA ALA A 422 -15.62 20.86 10.33
C ALA A 422 -16.00 20.80 11.83
N VAL A 423 -15.88 19.62 12.46
CA VAL A 423 -16.07 19.48 13.91
C VAL A 423 -14.94 20.17 14.68
N ALA A 424 -13.69 19.98 14.23
CA ALA A 424 -12.52 20.58 14.85
C ALA A 424 -12.57 22.11 14.85
N GLU A 425 -13.08 22.73 13.78
CA GLU A 425 -13.26 24.19 13.71
C GLU A 425 -14.12 24.71 14.87
N ARG A 426 -15.25 24.05 15.17
CA ARG A 426 -16.14 24.42 16.29
C ARG A 426 -15.49 24.20 17.66
N VAL A 427 -14.74 23.11 17.82
CA VAL A 427 -14.04 22.83 19.08
C VAL A 427 -12.95 23.87 19.33
N LEU A 428 -12.18 24.23 18.29
CA LEU A 428 -11.07 25.16 18.39
C LEU A 428 -11.49 26.59 18.74
N GLU A 429 -12.71 27.02 18.39
CA GLU A 429 -13.27 28.32 18.81
C GLU A 429 -13.25 28.51 20.34
N ALA A 430 -13.39 27.42 21.10
CA ALA A 430 -13.41 27.43 22.55
C ALA A 430 -12.06 27.05 23.20
N VAL A 431 -11.03 26.74 22.42
CA VAL A 431 -9.72 26.30 22.93
C VAL A 431 -8.66 27.39 22.68
N PRO A 432 -8.28 28.18 23.70
CA PRO A 432 -7.21 29.17 23.57
C PRO A 432 -5.83 28.51 23.55
N ASP A 433 -4.77 29.27 23.25
CA ASP A 433 -3.35 28.91 23.45
C ASP A 433 -2.84 27.68 22.65
N VAL A 434 -3.32 27.51 21.41
CA VAL A 434 -2.80 26.51 20.47
C VAL A 434 -2.84 27.06 19.05
N ASP A 435 -1.93 26.62 18.18
CA ASP A 435 -1.99 26.96 16.76
C ASP A 435 -3.17 26.23 16.09
N HIS A 436 -4.29 26.94 15.94
CA HIS A 436 -5.50 26.37 15.34
C HIS A 436 -5.30 25.92 13.89
N GLU A 437 -4.45 26.61 13.12
CA GLU A 437 -4.19 26.21 11.73
C GLU A 437 -3.43 24.89 11.68
N LEU A 438 -2.47 24.69 12.59
CA LEU A 438 -1.76 23.42 12.71
C LEU A 438 -2.73 22.29 13.08
N VAL A 439 -3.58 22.47 14.10
CA VAL A 439 -4.52 21.43 14.53
C VAL A 439 -5.49 21.07 13.40
N ARG A 440 -6.07 22.06 12.72
CA ARG A 440 -6.93 21.84 11.53
C ARG A 440 -6.22 21.00 10.47
N HIS A 441 -4.96 21.34 10.18
CA HIS A 441 -4.18 20.63 9.19
C HIS A 441 -3.88 19.19 9.58
N LEU A 442 -3.45 18.95 10.82
CA LEU A 442 -3.17 17.61 11.33
C LEU A 442 -4.43 16.73 11.33
N VAL A 443 -5.59 17.30 11.67
CA VAL A 443 -6.88 16.60 11.57
C VAL A 443 -7.26 16.30 10.12
N ALA A 444 -7.06 17.23 9.20
CA ALA A 444 -7.43 17.04 7.80
C ALA A 444 -6.50 16.03 7.08
N ALA A 445 -5.20 16.08 7.36
CA ALA A 445 -4.18 15.38 6.60
C ALA A 445 -3.71 14.04 7.18
N HIS A 446 -4.36 13.51 8.22
CA HIS A 446 -3.87 12.32 8.94
C HIS A 446 -3.82 11.03 8.09
N HIS A 447 -4.55 10.96 6.96
CA HIS A 447 -4.44 9.88 5.97
C HIS A 447 -3.69 10.29 4.69
N GLY A 448 -3.03 11.45 4.68
CA GLY A 448 -2.27 11.94 3.51
C GLY A 448 -3.13 12.62 2.44
N TYR A 449 -4.44 12.75 2.65
CA TYR A 449 -5.29 13.67 1.86
C TYR A 449 -5.22 15.09 2.43
N ALA A 450 -5.89 16.08 1.84
CA ALA A 450 -5.83 17.49 2.28
C ALA A 450 -4.41 18.08 2.37
N ARG A 451 -3.48 17.49 1.61
CA ARG A 451 -2.15 18.00 1.32
C ARG A 451 -2.06 18.26 -0.19
N PRO A 452 -2.73 19.29 -0.74
CA PRO A 452 -3.50 20.30 -0.02
C PRO A 452 -5.02 20.11 -0.04
N LEU A 453 -5.59 19.16 -0.79
CA LEU A 453 -7.04 19.06 -1.02
C LEU A 453 -7.58 17.65 -0.78
N PHE A 454 -8.87 17.56 -0.50
CA PHE A 454 -9.60 16.30 -0.55
C PHE A 454 -10.11 16.02 -1.97
N PRO A 455 -10.42 14.75 -2.30
CA PRO A 455 -11.12 14.41 -3.54
C PRO A 455 -12.49 15.11 -3.59
N PRO A 456 -12.95 15.53 -4.79
CA PRO A 456 -14.24 16.18 -4.91
C PRO A 456 -15.40 15.23 -4.58
N VAL A 457 -16.42 15.76 -3.91
CA VAL A 457 -17.67 15.08 -3.58
C VAL A 457 -18.83 15.82 -4.24
N GLU A 458 -19.68 15.09 -4.98
CA GLU A 458 -20.90 15.64 -5.58
C GLU A 458 -22.04 15.75 -4.54
N ASP A 459 -22.81 16.84 -4.60
CA ASP A 459 -24.12 17.01 -3.95
C ASP A 459 -24.20 16.69 -2.44
N THR A 460 -23.15 16.97 -1.66
CA THR A 460 -23.20 16.88 -0.20
C THR A 460 -22.56 18.12 0.42
N VAL A 461 -23.35 18.93 1.14
CA VAL A 461 -22.85 20.13 1.85
C VAL A 461 -23.10 20.02 3.36
N ARG A 462 -24.09 19.22 3.77
CA ARG A 462 -24.50 19.06 5.17
C ARG A 462 -24.51 17.60 5.56
N VAL A 463 -23.91 17.30 6.71
CA VAL A 463 -23.85 15.95 7.27
C VAL A 463 -24.46 15.91 8.66
N GLU A 464 -25.04 14.76 9.01
CA GLU A 464 -25.62 14.49 10.32
C GLU A 464 -24.59 13.73 11.17
N LEU A 465 -24.24 14.27 12.33
CA LEU A 465 -23.33 13.70 13.32
C LEU A 465 -24.13 13.07 14.45
N LEU A 466 -23.73 11.86 14.83
CA LEU A 466 -24.25 11.17 16.00
C LEU A 466 -23.51 11.63 17.25
N GLY A 467 -24.27 11.86 18.32
CA GLY A 467 -23.72 12.22 19.62
C GLY A 467 -22.90 11.08 20.23
N VAL A 468 -21.93 11.44 21.06
CA VAL A 468 -21.12 10.51 21.87
C VAL A 468 -21.27 10.86 23.35
N ASP A 469 -21.03 9.90 24.24
CA ASP A 469 -21.12 10.13 25.68
C ASP A 469 -20.10 11.18 26.15
N GLY A 470 -20.59 12.29 26.71
CA GLY A 470 -19.77 13.34 27.31
C GLY A 470 -19.16 12.96 28.67
N VAL A 471 -19.42 11.75 29.18
CA VAL A 471 -18.97 11.31 30.50
C VAL A 471 -17.45 11.19 30.53
N VAL A 472 -16.82 11.99 31.40
CA VAL A 472 -15.37 12.00 31.61
C VAL A 472 -15.01 10.92 32.64
N ASP A 473 -14.02 10.08 32.33
CA ASP A 473 -13.50 9.11 33.29
C ASP A 473 -12.61 9.82 34.31
N SER A 474 -13.04 9.88 35.56
CA SER A 474 -12.29 10.49 36.66
C SER A 474 -11.04 9.71 37.06
N ALA A 475 -10.88 8.46 36.62
CA ALA A 475 -9.73 7.62 36.95
C ALA A 475 -8.52 7.85 36.03
N ARG A 476 -8.73 8.29 34.78
CA ARG A 476 -7.65 8.55 33.80
C ARG A 476 -7.08 9.98 33.88
N SER A 477 -6.98 10.50 35.11
CA SER A 477 -6.64 11.89 35.43
C SER A 477 -5.18 12.26 35.07
N GLY A 478 -4.93 12.57 33.80
CA GLY A 478 -3.96 13.58 33.39
C GLY A 478 -4.67 14.95 33.36
N ALA A 479 -4.13 15.94 34.07
CA ALA A 479 -4.83 17.16 34.45
C ALA A 479 -5.30 18.05 33.28
N GLY A 480 -6.56 18.52 33.35
CA GLY A 480 -7.02 19.78 32.76
C GLY A 480 -7.54 19.75 31.32
N THR A 481 -6.67 19.59 30.33
CA THR A 481 -6.93 20.01 28.94
C THR A 481 -7.67 18.97 28.09
N LEU A 482 -7.29 17.69 28.13
CA LEU A 482 -7.94 16.63 27.35
C LEU A 482 -9.40 16.41 27.73
N ASN A 483 -9.70 16.46 29.03
CA ASN A 483 -11.05 16.28 29.52
C ASN A 483 -11.97 17.43 29.10
N GLU A 484 -11.45 18.65 29.08
CA GLU A 484 -12.19 19.81 28.56
C GLU A 484 -12.39 19.72 27.05
N ALA A 485 -11.33 19.41 26.30
CA ALA A 485 -11.41 19.20 24.85
C ALA A 485 -12.38 18.07 24.48
N TRP A 486 -12.43 16.97 25.26
CA TRP A 486 -13.41 15.91 25.08
C TRP A 486 -14.84 16.40 25.29
N ARG A 487 -15.10 17.19 26.34
CA ARG A 487 -16.45 17.76 26.56
C ARG A 487 -16.87 18.66 25.41
N LEU A 488 -15.94 19.47 24.89
CA LEU A 488 -16.19 20.32 23.71
C LEU A 488 -16.48 19.47 22.47
N LEU A 489 -15.70 18.43 22.20
CA LEU A 489 -15.93 17.48 21.10
C LEU A 489 -17.29 16.80 21.23
N ALA A 490 -17.61 16.24 22.40
CA ALA A 490 -18.91 15.59 22.63
C ALA A 490 -20.08 16.57 22.44
N GLY A 491 -19.93 17.82 22.89
CA GLY A 491 -20.88 18.90 22.63
C GLY A 491 -21.03 19.21 21.14
N ALA A 492 -19.92 19.30 20.41
CA ALA A 492 -19.91 19.59 18.97
C ALA A 492 -20.58 18.47 18.15
N LEU A 493 -20.32 17.20 18.48
CA LEU A 493 -20.95 16.03 17.87
C LEU A 493 -22.46 15.96 18.18
N GLY A 494 -22.88 16.40 19.37
CA GLY A 494 -24.28 16.43 19.79
C GLY A 494 -25.15 17.51 19.12
N THR A 495 -24.59 18.37 18.27
CA THR A 495 -25.35 19.45 17.58
C THR A 495 -26.19 18.96 16.39
N GLY A 496 -26.08 17.69 16.02
CA GLY A 496 -26.79 17.09 14.89
C GLY A 496 -26.12 17.43 13.58
N ASN A 497 -26.43 18.56 12.95
CA ASN A 497 -25.95 18.84 11.59
C ASN A 497 -24.77 19.82 11.51
N VAL A 498 -23.79 19.50 10.67
CA VAL A 498 -22.65 20.38 10.33
C VAL A 498 -22.52 20.57 8.82
N GLU A 499 -22.10 21.77 8.41
CA GLU A 499 -21.70 22.04 7.03
C GLU A 499 -20.26 21.62 6.82
N VAL A 500 -19.99 20.93 5.72
CA VAL A 500 -18.67 20.35 5.42
C VAL A 500 -18.20 20.86 4.07
N ASP A 501 -17.03 21.50 4.05
CA ASP A 501 -16.28 21.70 2.82
C ASP A 501 -15.54 20.40 2.48
N HIS A 502 -16.16 19.57 1.64
CA HIS A 502 -15.61 18.28 1.28
C HIS A 502 -14.33 18.33 0.44
N VAL A 503 -13.96 19.50 -0.10
CA VAL A 503 -12.74 19.69 -0.88
C VAL A 503 -11.64 20.35 -0.04
N ASP A 504 -12.05 21.12 0.97
CA ASP A 504 -11.19 21.99 1.78
C ASP A 504 -10.44 23.01 0.92
N TRP A 505 -11.19 23.96 0.35
CA TRP A 505 -10.62 25.01 -0.51
C TRP A 505 -9.63 25.94 0.22
N ARG A 506 -9.57 25.87 1.56
CA ARG A 506 -8.59 26.59 2.39
C ARG A 506 -7.29 25.82 2.57
N GLY A 507 -7.30 24.50 2.35
CA GLY A 507 -6.17 23.60 2.48
C GLY A 507 -4.88 24.06 1.80
N PRO A 508 -4.89 24.53 0.53
CA PRO A 508 -3.67 25.00 -0.14
C PRO A 508 -2.99 26.16 0.59
N ARG A 509 -3.76 27.15 1.05
CA ARG A 509 -3.22 28.29 1.80
C ARG A 509 -2.69 27.84 3.16
N ARG A 510 -3.41 26.94 3.84
CA ARG A 510 -3.02 26.40 5.13
C ARG A 510 -1.72 25.61 5.05
N LEU A 511 -1.60 24.70 4.07
CA LEU A 511 -0.37 23.91 3.82
C LEU A 511 0.85 24.81 3.60
N VAL A 512 0.76 25.78 2.67
CA VAL A 512 1.88 26.70 2.40
C VAL A 512 2.26 27.53 3.63
N THR A 513 1.27 27.97 4.42
CA THR A 513 1.50 28.74 5.64
C THR A 513 2.22 27.90 6.69
N LEU A 514 1.82 26.64 6.86
CA LEU A 514 2.43 25.73 7.84
C LEU A 514 3.81 25.25 7.39
N CYS A 515 4.03 24.94 6.11
CA CYS A 515 5.36 24.64 5.59
C CYS A 515 6.34 25.80 5.82
N ARG A 516 5.89 27.06 5.69
CA ARG A 516 6.72 28.24 6.00
C ARG A 516 6.99 28.40 7.49
N ARG A 517 6.04 28.03 8.35
CA ARG A 517 6.15 28.18 9.81
C ARG A 517 6.99 27.07 10.45
N TYR A 518 6.79 25.83 10.02
CA TYR A 518 7.36 24.62 10.64
C TYR A 518 8.41 23.93 9.77
N GLY A 519 8.59 24.34 8.51
CA GLY A 519 9.39 23.63 7.52
C GLY A 519 8.66 22.40 6.95
N TRP A 520 9.06 21.95 5.76
CA TRP A 520 8.48 20.76 5.12
C TRP A 520 8.62 19.50 6.00
N TRP A 521 9.80 19.30 6.57
CA TRP A 521 10.09 18.16 7.45
C TRP A 521 9.44 18.28 8.83
N GLY A 522 9.39 19.50 9.39
CA GLY A 522 8.75 19.71 10.68
C GLY A 522 7.25 19.46 10.62
N LEU A 523 6.57 19.92 9.56
CA LEU A 523 5.16 19.61 9.35
C LEU A 523 4.93 18.10 9.13
N ALA A 524 5.76 17.45 8.30
CA ALA A 524 5.70 16.01 8.08
C ALA A 524 5.90 15.19 9.37
N LEU A 525 6.82 15.62 10.24
CA LEU A 525 7.03 14.99 11.55
C LEU A 525 5.78 15.09 12.44
N LEU A 526 5.14 16.25 12.48
CA LEU A 526 3.92 16.46 13.28
C LEU A 526 2.75 15.62 12.76
N GLU A 527 2.60 15.50 11.43
CA GLU A 527 1.64 14.59 10.79
C GLU A 527 1.92 13.13 11.15
N ALA A 528 3.20 12.73 11.09
CA ALA A 528 3.63 11.37 11.42
C ALA A 528 3.34 11.00 12.89
N ILE A 529 3.51 11.93 13.83
CA ILE A 529 3.19 11.69 15.25
C ILE A 529 1.72 11.31 15.43
N VAL A 530 0.79 12.06 14.81
CA VAL A 530 -0.65 11.78 14.93
C VAL A 530 -0.99 10.45 14.26
N ARG A 531 -0.43 10.20 13.06
CA ARG A 531 -0.67 8.95 12.31
C ARG A 531 -0.14 7.73 13.06
N LEU A 532 1.07 7.79 13.60
CA LEU A 532 1.66 6.71 14.39
C LEU A 532 0.90 6.48 15.70
N ALA A 533 0.35 7.54 16.31
CA ALA A 533 -0.46 7.41 17.50
C ALA A 533 -1.77 6.65 17.23
N ASP A 534 -2.46 6.93 16.11
CA ASP A 534 -3.64 6.17 15.68
C ASP A 534 -3.30 4.69 15.39
N MET A 535 -2.22 4.45 14.64
CA MET A 535 -1.76 3.09 14.32
C MET A 535 -1.45 2.29 15.59
N ALA A 536 -0.62 2.82 16.49
CA ALA A 536 -0.21 2.14 17.72
C ALA A 536 -1.39 1.85 18.65
N VAL A 537 -2.33 2.79 18.79
CA VAL A 537 -3.54 2.58 19.61
C VAL A 537 -4.46 1.53 18.99
N SER A 538 -4.55 1.49 17.67
CA SER A 538 -5.37 0.52 16.95
C SER A 538 -4.83 -0.91 17.09
N GLU A 539 -3.51 -1.08 17.04
CA GLU A 539 -2.83 -2.36 17.27
C GLU A 539 -3.08 -2.93 18.68
N GLU A 540 -3.20 -2.07 19.69
CA GLU A 540 -3.46 -2.46 21.09
C GLU A 540 -4.89 -2.94 21.37
N TYR A 541 -5.80 -2.82 20.40
CA TYR A 541 -7.16 -3.36 20.51
C TYR A 541 -7.30 -4.80 20.02
N GLY A 542 -6.27 -5.35 19.38
CA GLY A 542 -6.15 -6.77 19.03
C GLY A 542 -5.70 -7.61 20.20
#